data_AF-A0A7X2PGP2-F1
#
_entry.id   AF-A0A7X2PGP2-F1
#
_cell.length_a   1.000
_cell.length_b   1.000
_cell.length_c   1.000
_cell.angle_alpha   90.00
_cell.angle_beta   90.00
_cell.angle_gamma   90.00
#
_symmetry.space_group_name_H-M   'P 1'
#
loop_
_entity.id
_entity.type
_entity.pdbx_description
1 polymer ?
#
loop_
_entity_poly.entity_id
_entity_poly.type
_entity_poly.pdbx_seq_one_letter_code
_entity_poly.pdbx_strand_id
1 'polypeptide(L)'
;MRKFMLGLLPVACLFGADAPYEGQWNIFVQNEPRGRAWWLEVKGGKGRFVGAPGGGMYDIPHLSTKDGDLVFSFEGPQRRAPDEEYRAHIANGRLRGTLKAGKEYFDWTGLRAPEITEHDDGSWKPGEAVPLFNGFDLTGWKPMIPNKPLGWAVKDGALTNVAGANNLITTRRFWNYDLHAEFKVGEHSNSGIGLRGRYEVQILEDFGKPPDSHGNGALYSRIVPSVNASKPAGEWQTLDIRLVGRDVTVVLNGKKIIDKGLIEGLTAVANNPDEGAPGPFILQGDHGPVEFRKIVVTPLKK
;
A
#
# COMPACT_ATOMS: atom_id res chain seq x y z
N MET A 1 37.78 -58.94 -14.89
CA MET A 1 37.51 -57.54 -14.50
C MET A 1 36.21 -57.07 -15.15
N ARG A 2 35.09 -57.12 -14.43
CA ARG A 2 33.80 -56.56 -14.88
C ARG A 2 33.71 -55.12 -14.36
N LYS A 3 33.74 -54.13 -15.25
CA LYS A 3 33.50 -52.72 -14.92
C LYS A 3 31.99 -52.51 -14.79
N PHE A 4 31.53 -52.19 -13.59
CA PHE A 4 30.18 -51.65 -13.36
C PHE A 4 30.19 -50.18 -13.79
N MET A 5 29.37 -49.83 -14.78
CA MET A 5 29.07 -48.44 -15.13
C MET A 5 27.91 -48.00 -14.24
N LEU A 6 28.19 -47.15 -13.25
CA LEU A 6 27.18 -46.51 -12.43
C LEU A 6 26.62 -45.33 -13.23
N GLY A 7 25.42 -45.48 -13.79
CA GLY A 7 24.71 -44.37 -14.44
C GLY A 7 24.19 -43.41 -13.38
N LEU A 8 24.70 -42.18 -13.35
CA LEU A 8 24.04 -41.09 -12.63
C LEU A 8 22.75 -40.74 -13.37
N LEU A 9 21.61 -41.04 -12.77
CA LEU A 9 20.33 -40.44 -13.16
C LEU A 9 20.35 -38.96 -12.74
N PRO A 10 20.01 -38.01 -13.63
CA PRO A 10 19.82 -36.63 -13.23
C PRO A 10 18.59 -36.56 -12.33
N VAL A 11 18.79 -36.06 -11.12
CA VAL A 11 17.69 -35.67 -10.23
C VAL A 11 17.04 -34.44 -10.88
N ALA A 12 15.94 -34.65 -11.61
CA ALA A 12 15.08 -33.56 -12.01
C ALA A 12 14.41 -33.02 -10.74
N CYS A 13 14.83 -31.84 -10.28
CA CYS A 13 14.05 -31.08 -9.33
C CYS A 13 12.70 -30.78 -9.99
N LEU A 14 11.66 -31.52 -9.61
CA LEU A 14 10.29 -31.20 -9.93
C LEU A 14 9.95 -29.91 -9.18
N PHE A 15 10.22 -28.78 -9.83
CA PHE A 15 9.63 -27.52 -9.41
C PHE A 15 8.11 -27.66 -9.51
N GLY A 16 7.39 -27.24 -8.47
CA GLY A 16 5.92 -27.22 -8.50
C GLY A 16 5.42 -26.42 -9.70
N ALA A 17 4.23 -26.72 -10.21
CA ALA A 17 3.71 -26.10 -11.42
C ALA A 17 3.63 -24.56 -11.34
N ASP A 18 3.53 -24.00 -10.13
CA ASP A 18 3.51 -22.55 -9.87
C ASP A 18 4.91 -21.90 -9.75
N ALA A 19 6.00 -22.67 -9.79
CA ALA A 19 7.36 -22.18 -9.59
C ALA A 19 7.76 -20.96 -10.44
N PRO A 20 7.32 -20.81 -11.70
CA PRO A 20 7.60 -19.60 -12.48
C PRO A 20 6.98 -18.33 -11.86
N TYR A 21 5.86 -18.47 -11.15
CA TYR A 21 5.09 -17.39 -10.57
C TYR A 21 5.50 -17.04 -9.14
N GLU A 22 6.24 -17.91 -8.44
CA GLU A 22 6.75 -17.70 -7.08
C GLU A 22 7.40 -16.33 -6.88
N GLY A 23 7.11 -15.69 -5.75
CA GLY A 23 7.59 -14.36 -5.38
C GLY A 23 6.52 -13.27 -5.45
N GLN A 24 6.98 -12.03 -5.36
CA GLN A 24 6.12 -10.84 -5.28
C GLN A 24 6.06 -10.10 -6.62
N TRP A 25 4.88 -9.57 -6.93
CA TRP A 25 4.57 -8.91 -8.18
C TRP A 25 3.82 -7.61 -7.97
N ASN A 26 4.34 -6.57 -8.60
CA ASN A 26 3.79 -5.23 -8.70
C ASN A 26 2.92 -5.13 -9.95
N ILE A 27 1.61 -4.97 -9.76
CA ILE A 27 0.63 -5.11 -10.82
C ILE A 27 0.07 -3.74 -11.24
N PHE A 28 0.20 -3.47 -12.53
CA PHE A 28 -0.38 -2.33 -13.23
C PHE A 28 -1.70 -2.77 -13.87
N VAL A 29 -2.78 -2.07 -13.54
CA VAL A 29 -4.11 -2.36 -14.07
C VAL A 29 -4.46 -1.31 -15.11
N GLN A 30 -4.84 -1.74 -16.30
CA GLN A 30 -5.26 -0.83 -17.36
C GLN A 30 -6.70 -0.38 -17.11
N ASN A 31 -6.95 0.93 -17.32
CA ASN A 31 -8.29 1.52 -17.26
C ASN A 31 -9.02 1.30 -15.91
N GLU A 32 -8.29 1.10 -14.81
CA GLU A 32 -8.89 1.06 -13.48
C GLU A 32 -9.39 2.47 -13.10
N PRO A 33 -10.69 2.68 -12.83
CA PRO A 33 -11.26 4.02 -12.68
C PRO A 33 -10.68 4.85 -11.53
N ARG A 34 -10.12 4.21 -10.50
CA ARG A 34 -9.50 4.89 -9.34
C ARG A 34 -7.97 5.01 -9.47
N GLY A 35 -7.38 4.47 -10.54
CA GLY A 35 -5.93 4.40 -10.73
C GLY A 35 -5.21 3.56 -9.67
N ARG A 36 -5.89 2.58 -9.05
CA ARG A 36 -5.30 1.75 -7.99
C ARG A 36 -4.30 0.74 -8.56
N ALA A 37 -3.17 0.64 -7.87
CA ALA A 37 -2.16 -0.39 -8.09
C ALA A 37 -2.54 -1.67 -7.35
N TRP A 38 -2.18 -2.81 -7.93
CA TRP A 38 -2.40 -4.13 -7.32
C TRP A 38 -1.05 -4.76 -6.95
N TRP A 39 -1.11 -5.76 -6.08
CA TRP A 39 0.05 -6.53 -5.66
C TRP A 39 -0.33 -8.00 -5.48
N LEU A 40 0.58 -8.89 -5.85
CA LEU A 40 0.40 -10.34 -5.71
C LEU A 40 1.68 -10.96 -5.15
N GLU A 41 1.56 -11.75 -4.11
CA GLU A 41 2.57 -12.72 -3.71
C GLU A 41 2.09 -14.13 -4.03
N VAL A 42 2.98 -14.93 -4.61
CA VAL A 42 2.80 -16.37 -4.80
C VAL A 42 3.87 -17.08 -3.98
N LYS A 43 3.45 -18.01 -3.12
CA LYS A 43 4.32 -18.79 -2.26
C LYS A 43 3.75 -20.19 -2.00
N GLY A 44 4.38 -21.20 -2.58
CA GLY A 44 4.06 -22.61 -2.34
C GLY A 44 2.61 -22.98 -2.68
N GLY A 45 2.12 -22.54 -3.84
CA GLY A 45 0.74 -22.78 -4.30
C GLY A 45 -0.34 -21.98 -3.55
N LYS A 46 0.07 -21.08 -2.66
CA LYS A 46 -0.77 -20.08 -1.98
C LYS A 46 -0.34 -18.69 -2.40
N GLY A 47 -1.14 -17.69 -2.05
CA GLY A 47 -0.76 -16.33 -2.33
C GLY A 47 -1.48 -15.32 -1.47
N ARG A 48 -1.08 -14.07 -1.64
CA ARG A 48 -1.69 -12.91 -1.01
C ARG A 48 -1.87 -11.83 -2.05
N PHE A 49 -2.97 -11.10 -1.97
CA PHE A 49 -3.33 -10.14 -3.00
C PHE A 49 -3.88 -8.85 -2.43
N VAL A 50 -3.55 -7.76 -3.11
CA VAL A 50 -4.08 -6.42 -2.85
C VAL A 50 -4.66 -5.93 -4.16
N GLY A 51 -5.95 -5.59 -4.14
CA GLY A 51 -6.63 -5.04 -5.30
C GLY A 51 -8.10 -4.73 -5.02
N ALA A 52 -8.80 -4.27 -6.05
CA ALA A 52 -10.20 -3.82 -5.98
C ALA A 52 -11.20 -4.98 -5.74
N PRO A 53 -12.52 -4.70 -5.54
CA PRO A 53 -13.05 -3.44 -5.01
C PRO A 53 -12.60 -3.18 -3.56
N GLY A 54 -12.03 -4.20 -2.91
CA GLY A 54 -11.44 -4.12 -1.57
C GLY A 54 -10.16 -3.29 -1.51
N GLY A 55 -9.62 -3.18 -0.29
CA GLY A 55 -8.33 -2.56 -0.01
C GLY A 55 -7.45 -3.36 0.95
N GLY A 56 -7.97 -4.47 1.48
CA GLY A 56 -7.25 -5.32 2.41
C GLY A 56 -6.11 -6.12 1.78
N MET A 57 -5.36 -6.85 2.62
CA MET A 57 -4.66 -8.04 2.13
C MET A 57 -5.65 -9.20 2.12
N TYR A 58 -5.74 -9.90 1.00
CA TYR A 58 -6.57 -11.09 0.87
C TYR A 58 -5.70 -12.31 0.65
N ASP A 59 -5.92 -13.34 1.45
CA ASP A 59 -5.29 -14.64 1.24
C ASP A 59 -5.94 -15.34 0.06
N ILE A 60 -5.10 -15.94 -0.78
CA ILE A 60 -5.49 -16.84 -1.86
C ILE A 60 -5.05 -18.23 -1.41
N PRO A 61 -5.95 -19.03 -0.81
CA PRO A 61 -5.59 -20.33 -0.25
C PRO A 61 -5.21 -21.35 -1.33
N HIS A 62 -5.68 -21.13 -2.56
CA HIS A 62 -5.48 -22.02 -3.69
C HIS A 62 -5.12 -21.19 -4.93
N LEU A 63 -3.84 -21.24 -5.31
CA LEU A 63 -3.42 -20.95 -6.68
C LEU A 63 -3.23 -22.25 -7.43
N SER A 64 -3.48 -22.20 -8.73
CA SER A 64 -3.28 -23.33 -9.61
C SER A 64 -2.74 -22.83 -10.94
N THR A 65 -2.02 -23.69 -11.66
CA THR A 65 -1.78 -23.47 -13.08
C THR A 65 -2.77 -24.24 -13.94
N LYS A 66 -3.39 -23.58 -14.91
CA LYS A 66 -4.24 -24.20 -15.94
C LYS A 66 -3.68 -23.85 -17.32
N ASP A 67 -3.28 -24.88 -18.07
CA ASP A 67 -2.66 -24.74 -19.40
C ASP A 67 -1.37 -23.89 -19.37
N GLY A 68 -0.65 -23.90 -18.24
CA GLY A 68 0.56 -23.10 -18.01
C GLY A 68 0.31 -21.71 -17.43
N ASP A 69 -0.94 -21.25 -17.40
CA ASP A 69 -1.32 -19.95 -16.84
C ASP A 69 -1.61 -20.08 -15.35
N LEU A 70 -1.13 -19.13 -14.55
CA LEU A 70 -1.58 -18.95 -13.17
C LEU A 70 -3.07 -18.57 -13.17
N VAL A 71 -3.86 -19.27 -12.38
CA VAL A 71 -5.29 -19.03 -12.20
C VAL A 71 -5.64 -19.02 -10.72
N PHE A 72 -6.39 -18.00 -10.31
CA PHE A 72 -6.96 -17.91 -8.96
C PHE A 72 -8.27 -17.13 -8.94
N SER A 73 -9.02 -17.28 -7.85
CA SER A 73 -10.24 -16.53 -7.55
C SER A 73 -10.39 -16.40 -6.04
N PHE A 74 -11.25 -15.51 -5.56
CA PHE A 74 -11.58 -15.42 -4.15
C PHE A 74 -12.83 -16.25 -3.80
N GLU A 75 -12.96 -16.56 -2.52
CA GLU A 75 -14.13 -17.24 -1.96
C GLU A 75 -14.89 -16.32 -0.99
N GLY A 76 -16.16 -16.64 -0.76
CA GLY A 76 -17.00 -15.95 0.22
C GLY A 76 -17.18 -14.45 -0.10
N PRO A 77 -17.18 -13.56 0.91
CA PRO A 77 -17.53 -12.15 0.75
C PRO A 77 -16.51 -11.35 -0.07
N GLN A 78 -15.32 -11.91 -0.32
CA GLN A 78 -14.29 -11.28 -1.14
C GLN A 78 -14.51 -11.51 -2.64
N ARG A 79 -15.25 -12.58 -2.99
CA ARG A 79 -15.55 -12.93 -4.38
C ARG A 79 -16.48 -11.89 -5.01
N ARG A 80 -16.06 -11.27 -6.12
CA ARG A 80 -16.85 -10.23 -6.78
C ARG A 80 -18.04 -10.77 -7.58
N ALA A 81 -17.87 -11.94 -8.19
CA ALA A 81 -18.88 -12.55 -9.05
C ALA A 81 -18.73 -14.09 -9.08
N PRO A 82 -19.81 -14.83 -9.38
CA PRO A 82 -19.75 -16.29 -9.52
C PRO A 82 -18.77 -16.78 -10.58
N ASP A 83 -18.47 -15.97 -11.58
CA ASP A 83 -17.51 -16.26 -12.65
C ASP A 83 -16.17 -15.52 -12.48
N GLU A 84 -15.87 -15.03 -11.28
CA GLU A 84 -14.59 -14.38 -10.98
C GLU A 84 -13.42 -15.32 -11.28
N GLU A 85 -12.52 -14.88 -12.16
CA GLU A 85 -11.26 -15.56 -12.47
C GLU A 85 -10.17 -14.51 -12.75
N TYR A 86 -9.07 -14.61 -12.02
CA TYR A 86 -7.80 -13.97 -12.34
C TYR A 86 -6.97 -15.01 -13.08
N ARG A 87 -6.48 -14.64 -14.26
CA ARG A 87 -5.60 -15.48 -15.08
C ARG A 87 -4.35 -14.70 -15.46
N ALA A 88 -3.19 -15.33 -15.45
CA ALA A 88 -1.94 -14.70 -15.84
C ALA A 88 -0.96 -15.68 -16.46
N HIS A 89 -0.21 -15.23 -17.46
CA HIS A 89 0.93 -15.96 -18.00
C HIS A 89 2.19 -15.10 -17.96
N ILE A 90 3.35 -15.74 -17.96
CA ILE A 90 4.63 -15.03 -18.07
C ILE A 90 4.96 -14.81 -19.54
N ALA A 91 5.16 -13.55 -19.92
CA ALA A 91 5.68 -13.16 -21.22
C ALA A 91 6.81 -12.14 -21.03
N ASN A 92 8.01 -12.47 -21.52
CA ASN A 92 9.20 -11.61 -21.44
C ASN A 92 9.51 -11.15 -20.00
N GLY A 93 9.44 -12.07 -19.03
CA GLY A 93 9.72 -11.81 -17.61
C GLY A 93 8.65 -10.98 -16.88
N ARG A 94 7.48 -10.77 -17.50
CA ARG A 94 6.36 -10.03 -16.93
C ARG A 94 5.13 -10.93 -16.84
N LEU A 95 4.27 -10.70 -15.84
CA LEU A 95 2.92 -11.22 -15.90
C LEU A 95 2.12 -10.41 -16.91
N ARG A 96 1.33 -11.11 -17.72
CA ARG A 96 0.22 -10.55 -18.49
C ARG A 96 -1.02 -11.30 -18.06
N GLY A 97 -1.99 -10.57 -17.53
CA GLY A 97 -3.16 -11.19 -16.97
C GLY A 97 -4.44 -10.43 -17.21
N THR A 98 -5.52 -11.12 -16.92
CA THR A 98 -6.89 -10.63 -17.03
C THR A 98 -7.59 -10.91 -15.72
N LEU A 99 -8.46 -9.99 -15.30
CA LEU A 99 -9.53 -10.26 -14.35
C LEU A 99 -10.84 -10.29 -15.12
N LYS A 100 -11.59 -11.37 -14.99
CA LYS A 100 -13.01 -11.44 -15.38
C LYS A 100 -13.85 -11.56 -14.11
N ALA A 101 -14.85 -10.70 -13.93
CA ALA A 101 -15.83 -10.81 -12.84
C ALA A 101 -17.17 -10.20 -13.27
N GLY A 102 -18.12 -11.04 -13.68
CA GLY A 102 -19.42 -10.60 -14.20
C GLY A 102 -19.27 -9.72 -15.44
N LYS A 103 -19.57 -8.42 -15.28
CA LYS A 103 -19.42 -7.41 -16.35
C LYS A 103 -18.07 -6.71 -16.33
N GLU A 104 -17.27 -6.90 -15.27
CA GLU A 104 -15.94 -6.30 -15.15
C GLU A 104 -14.90 -7.14 -15.87
N TYR A 105 -14.09 -6.48 -16.69
CA TYR A 105 -12.96 -7.05 -17.41
C TYR A 105 -11.79 -6.08 -17.33
N PHE A 106 -10.68 -6.51 -16.75
CA PHE A 106 -9.47 -5.70 -16.64
C PHE A 106 -8.27 -6.45 -17.20
N ASP A 107 -7.53 -5.79 -18.08
CA ASP A 107 -6.19 -6.21 -18.46
C ASP A 107 -5.19 -5.65 -17.45
N TRP A 108 -4.20 -6.47 -17.10
CA TRP A 108 -3.17 -6.07 -16.16
C TRP A 108 -1.82 -6.69 -16.50
N THR A 109 -0.76 -6.02 -16.05
CA THR A 109 0.61 -6.51 -16.21
C THR A 109 1.33 -6.49 -14.87
N GLY A 110 2.08 -7.55 -14.57
CA GLY A 110 2.89 -7.64 -13.36
C GLY A 110 4.38 -7.53 -13.65
N LEU A 111 5.08 -6.72 -12.88
CA LEU A 111 6.53 -6.75 -12.78
C LEU A 111 6.93 -7.42 -11.48
N ARG A 112 8.08 -8.10 -11.45
CA ARG A 112 8.68 -8.54 -10.18
C ARG A 112 8.78 -7.34 -9.24
N ALA A 113 8.31 -7.50 -8.00
CA ALA A 113 8.54 -6.50 -6.99
C ALA A 113 10.07 -6.36 -6.79
N PRO A 114 10.62 -5.14 -6.71
CA PRO A 114 12.05 -4.95 -6.56
C PRO A 114 12.51 -5.41 -5.18
N GLU A 115 13.75 -5.87 -5.12
CA GLU A 115 14.44 -5.98 -3.85
C GLU A 115 14.84 -4.58 -3.37
N ILE A 116 14.45 -4.25 -2.13
CA ILE A 116 14.81 -2.99 -1.47
C ILE A 116 15.66 -3.37 -0.26
N THR A 117 16.97 -3.21 -0.39
CA THR A 117 17.97 -3.66 0.60
C THR A 117 18.26 -2.63 1.69
N GLU A 118 17.68 -1.43 1.57
CA GLU A 118 17.85 -0.38 2.56
C GLU A 118 17.02 -0.67 3.80
N HIS A 119 17.63 -0.50 4.97
CA HIS A 119 17.00 -0.67 6.28
C HIS A 119 17.35 0.51 7.18
N ASP A 120 16.51 0.75 8.18
CA ASP A 120 16.79 1.75 9.22
C ASP A 120 17.84 1.22 10.21
N ASP A 121 19.09 1.25 9.78
CA ASP A 121 20.28 0.87 10.56
C ASP A 121 20.75 1.98 11.53
N GLY A 122 20.02 3.11 11.60
CA GLY A 122 20.40 4.28 12.41
C GLY A 122 21.49 5.17 11.81
N SER A 123 22.04 4.83 10.64
CA SER A 123 23.04 5.64 9.95
C SER A 123 22.44 6.85 9.24
N TRP A 124 21.20 6.72 8.74
CA TRP A 124 20.48 7.76 8.02
C TRP A 124 20.27 9.04 8.83
N LYS A 125 20.73 10.18 8.29
CA LYS A 125 20.65 11.50 8.90
C LYS A 125 19.57 12.37 8.25
N PRO A 126 18.87 13.20 9.04
CA PRO A 126 17.90 14.16 8.50
C PRO A 126 18.59 15.21 7.64
N GLY A 127 18.02 15.44 6.46
CA GLY A 127 18.33 16.58 5.60
C GLY A 127 17.57 17.84 6.00
N GLU A 128 17.30 18.69 5.02
CA GLU A 128 16.51 19.90 5.21
C GLU A 128 15.01 19.57 5.26
N ALA A 129 14.31 20.12 6.26
CA ALA A 129 12.88 19.96 6.41
C ALA A 129 12.12 20.75 5.34
N VAL A 130 11.05 20.15 4.83
CA VAL A 130 10.27 20.67 3.72
C VAL A 130 8.80 20.67 4.09
N PRO A 131 8.15 21.85 4.22
CA PRO A 131 6.71 21.93 4.33
C PRO A 131 6.02 21.39 3.07
N LEU A 132 5.11 20.45 3.26
CA LEU A 132 4.20 19.97 2.21
C LEU A 132 2.89 20.74 2.18
N PHE A 133 2.50 21.34 3.31
CA PHE A 133 1.37 22.26 3.38
C PHE A 133 1.86 23.63 3.86
N ASN A 134 1.42 24.69 3.18
CA ASN A 134 1.86 26.06 3.42
C ASN A 134 0.94 26.86 4.34
N GLY A 135 -0.24 26.33 4.71
CA GLY A 135 -1.22 27.02 5.55
C GLY A 135 -2.17 27.96 4.79
N PHE A 136 -2.01 28.13 3.48
CA PHE A 136 -2.74 29.13 2.70
C PHE A 136 -3.53 28.53 1.53
N ASP A 137 -2.95 27.58 0.80
CA ASP A 137 -3.56 27.00 -0.39
C ASP A 137 -3.08 25.56 -0.64
N LEU A 138 -3.44 25.04 -1.82
CA LEU A 138 -3.12 23.69 -2.27
C LEU A 138 -1.83 23.62 -3.12
N THR A 139 -1.00 24.66 -3.10
CA THR A 139 0.28 24.65 -3.84
C THR A 139 1.09 23.43 -3.44
N GLY A 140 1.50 22.64 -4.42
CA GLY A 140 2.22 21.39 -4.20
C GLY A 140 1.32 20.14 -4.19
N TRP A 141 -0.01 20.29 -4.19
CA TRP A 141 -0.99 19.21 -4.22
C TRP A 141 -1.83 19.22 -5.50
N LYS A 142 -2.33 18.04 -5.89
CA LYS A 142 -3.25 17.84 -7.02
C LYS A 142 -4.36 16.85 -6.64
N PRO A 143 -5.55 16.92 -7.27
CA PRO A 143 -6.52 15.85 -7.18
C PRO A 143 -5.93 14.56 -7.78
N MET A 144 -6.16 13.43 -7.11
CA MET A 144 -5.70 12.12 -7.58
C MET A 144 -6.62 11.54 -8.67
N ILE A 145 -7.93 11.72 -8.54
CA ILE A 145 -8.93 11.16 -9.45
C ILE A 145 -9.39 12.25 -10.44
N PRO A 146 -9.13 12.11 -11.76
CA PRO A 146 -9.62 13.04 -12.76
C PRO A 146 -11.14 13.19 -12.73
N ASN A 147 -11.64 14.39 -13.01
CA ASN A 147 -13.08 14.71 -13.10
C ASN A 147 -13.92 14.52 -11.82
N LYS A 148 -13.33 14.04 -10.71
CA LYS A 148 -13.99 14.02 -9.40
C LYS A 148 -13.84 15.39 -8.72
N PRO A 149 -14.92 16.00 -8.19
CA PRO A 149 -14.85 17.24 -7.42
C PRO A 149 -13.80 17.16 -6.31
N LEU A 150 -13.00 18.22 -6.15
CA LEU A 150 -11.87 18.21 -5.24
C LEU A 150 -12.30 17.99 -3.80
N GLY A 151 -13.25 18.78 -3.30
CA GLY A 151 -13.78 18.65 -1.94
C GLY A 151 -12.80 19.04 -0.82
N TRP A 152 -11.72 19.76 -1.14
CA TRP A 152 -10.76 20.31 -0.18
C TRP A 152 -10.75 21.84 -0.22
N ALA A 153 -10.54 22.47 0.94
CA ALA A 153 -10.33 23.90 1.09
C ALA A 153 -9.39 24.17 2.27
N VAL A 154 -8.82 25.38 2.32
CA VAL A 154 -8.10 25.85 3.51
C VAL A 154 -9.07 26.65 4.38
N LYS A 155 -9.21 26.27 5.65
CA LYS A 155 -10.03 26.94 6.66
C LYS A 155 -9.23 27.09 7.94
N ASP A 156 -9.15 28.31 8.47
CA ASP A 156 -8.44 28.63 9.71
C ASP A 156 -6.99 28.10 9.76
N GLY A 157 -6.30 28.16 8.61
CA GLY A 157 -4.93 27.68 8.46
C GLY A 157 -4.77 26.16 8.39
N ALA A 158 -5.87 25.41 8.30
CA ALA A 158 -5.89 23.96 8.10
C ALA A 158 -6.47 23.58 6.74
N LEU A 159 -5.87 22.57 6.13
CA LEU A 159 -6.40 21.89 4.97
C LEU A 159 -7.55 20.96 5.40
N THR A 160 -8.77 21.23 4.96
CA THR A 160 -10.02 20.56 5.40
C THR A 160 -10.73 19.95 4.20
N ASN A 161 -11.20 18.71 4.30
CA ASN A 161 -12.09 18.11 3.30
C ASN A 161 -13.56 18.11 3.72
N VAL A 162 -14.43 17.85 2.73
CA VAL A 162 -15.77 17.29 2.96
C VAL A 162 -15.72 15.77 2.82
N ALA A 163 -16.66 15.07 3.45
CA ALA A 163 -16.79 13.62 3.26
C ALA A 163 -16.93 13.25 1.77
N GLY A 164 -16.23 12.21 1.34
CA GLY A 164 -16.24 11.75 -0.06
C GLY A 164 -15.46 12.63 -1.04
N ALA A 165 -14.65 13.57 -0.57
CA ALA A 165 -13.75 14.39 -1.38
C ALA A 165 -12.78 13.56 -2.25
N ASN A 166 -12.10 14.22 -3.19
CA ASN A 166 -11.02 13.59 -3.93
C ASN A 166 -9.85 13.27 -2.99
N ASN A 167 -9.02 12.31 -3.34
CA ASN A 167 -7.74 12.16 -2.65
C ASN A 167 -6.79 13.24 -3.16
N LEU A 168 -5.96 13.76 -2.28
CA LEU A 168 -4.90 14.70 -2.64
C LEU A 168 -3.59 13.94 -2.81
N ILE A 169 -2.80 14.34 -3.80
CA ILE A 169 -1.47 13.78 -4.05
C ILE A 169 -0.44 14.88 -4.19
N THR A 170 0.73 14.72 -3.57
CA THR A 170 1.82 15.68 -3.73
C THR A 170 2.42 15.61 -5.13
N THR A 171 2.83 16.76 -5.64
CA THR A 171 3.59 16.89 -6.90
C THR A 171 5.04 16.44 -6.75
N ARG A 172 5.58 16.50 -5.52
CA ARG A 172 6.93 16.08 -5.17
C ARG A 172 6.95 14.62 -4.76
N ARG A 173 8.10 13.97 -4.94
CA ARG A 173 8.32 12.55 -4.64
C ARG A 173 9.51 12.40 -3.69
N PHE A 174 9.42 11.46 -2.77
CA PHE A 174 10.41 11.21 -1.71
C PHE A 174 10.70 9.71 -1.60
N TRP A 175 11.89 9.36 -1.15
CA TRP A 175 12.33 7.98 -0.99
C TRP A 175 12.38 7.59 0.49
N ASN A 176 13.48 7.92 1.17
CA ASN A 176 13.63 7.78 2.62
C ASN A 176 13.42 9.14 3.28
N TYR A 177 12.64 9.18 4.35
CA TYR A 177 12.27 10.41 5.01
C TYR A 177 11.76 10.19 6.44
N ASP A 178 11.83 11.26 7.22
CA ASP A 178 10.94 11.47 8.35
C ASP A 178 9.77 12.37 7.89
N LEU A 179 8.54 12.06 8.28
CA LEU A 179 7.33 12.83 8.02
C LEU A 179 6.71 13.20 9.36
N HIS A 180 6.40 14.48 9.55
CA HIS A 180 5.59 14.97 10.66
C HIS A 180 4.27 15.49 10.12
N ALA A 181 3.16 15.03 10.68
CA ALA A 181 1.81 15.50 10.37
C ALA A 181 1.03 15.82 11.64
N GLU A 182 0.24 16.89 11.59
CA GLU A 182 -0.74 17.23 12.60
C GLU A 182 -2.13 17.19 11.97
N PHE A 183 -2.98 16.31 12.48
CA PHE A 183 -4.30 16.05 11.92
C PHE A 183 -5.39 16.06 12.98
N LYS A 184 -6.63 16.29 12.55
CA LYS A 184 -7.83 16.23 13.39
C LYS A 184 -8.92 15.51 12.61
N VAL A 185 -9.57 14.54 13.24
CA VAL A 185 -10.65 13.75 12.63
C VAL A 185 -12.00 14.12 13.24
N GLY A 186 -13.05 14.09 12.42
CA GLY A 186 -14.43 14.14 12.91
C GLY A 186 -14.90 12.82 13.50
N GLU A 187 -16.08 12.82 14.12
CA GLU A 187 -16.73 11.60 14.61
C GLU A 187 -16.93 10.58 13.48
N HIS A 188 -16.63 9.30 13.76
CA HIS A 188 -16.76 8.20 12.80
C HIS A 188 -15.98 8.39 11.48
N SER A 189 -14.98 9.27 11.49
CA SER A 189 -14.22 9.60 10.30
C SER A 189 -13.09 8.61 10.05
N ASN A 190 -12.75 8.46 8.77
CA ASN A 190 -11.68 7.63 8.25
C ASN A 190 -10.94 8.45 7.18
N SER A 191 -9.62 8.36 7.18
CA SER A 191 -8.69 8.91 6.21
C SER A 191 -7.40 8.08 6.28
N GLY A 192 -6.34 8.53 5.62
CA GLY A 192 -5.05 7.87 5.67
C GLY A 192 -4.00 8.70 4.95
N ILE A 193 -2.74 8.49 5.35
CA ILE A 193 -1.57 9.05 4.66
C ILE A 193 -0.90 7.92 3.86
N GLY A 194 -0.94 8.04 2.54
CA GLY A 194 -0.24 7.14 1.64
C GLY A 194 1.23 7.54 1.47
N LEU A 195 2.13 6.79 2.07
CA LEU A 195 3.58 6.88 1.97
C LEU A 195 4.06 6.37 0.61
N ARG A 196 4.87 7.17 -0.09
CA ARG A 196 5.31 6.93 -1.48
C ARG A 196 4.16 6.59 -2.45
N GLY A 197 2.93 7.00 -2.12
CA GLY A 197 1.72 6.70 -2.87
C GLY A 197 1.36 5.22 -2.87
N ARG A 198 1.78 4.45 -1.86
CA ARG A 198 1.74 2.98 -1.83
C ARG A 198 1.36 2.36 -0.49
N TYR A 199 1.80 2.96 0.61
CA TYR A 199 1.72 2.36 1.94
C TYR A 199 0.96 3.29 2.88
N GLU A 200 -0.14 2.81 3.43
CA GLU A 200 -1.06 3.63 4.18
C GLU A 200 -0.80 3.52 5.67
N VAL A 201 -0.44 4.65 6.29
CA VAL A 201 -0.64 4.80 7.73
C VAL A 201 -2.05 5.34 7.93
N GLN A 202 -2.85 4.52 8.61
CA GLN A 202 -4.28 4.73 8.77
C GLN A 202 -4.58 5.93 9.67
N ILE A 203 -5.61 6.70 9.32
CA ILE A 203 -6.18 7.73 10.18
C ILE A 203 -7.65 7.36 10.44
N LEU A 204 -7.97 7.03 11.69
CA LEU A 204 -9.32 6.61 12.07
C LEU A 204 -9.73 7.26 13.39
N GLU A 205 -11.00 7.61 13.51
CA GLU A 205 -11.61 7.87 14.82
C GLU A 205 -11.90 6.52 15.49
N ASP A 206 -11.06 6.15 16.45
CA ASP A 206 -11.16 4.89 17.19
C ASP A 206 -10.80 5.04 18.68
N PHE A 207 -10.97 6.24 19.25
CA PHE A 207 -10.55 6.51 20.62
C PHE A 207 -11.19 5.52 21.61
N GLY A 208 -10.35 4.93 22.47
CA GLY A 208 -10.79 3.94 23.46
C GLY A 208 -11.09 2.54 22.92
N LYS A 209 -10.83 2.28 21.63
CA LYS A 209 -10.91 0.93 21.03
C LYS A 209 -9.59 0.17 21.18
N PRO A 210 -9.61 -1.19 21.20
CA PRO A 210 -8.38 -1.97 21.14
C PRO A 210 -7.61 -1.67 19.83
N PRO A 211 -6.28 -1.82 19.82
CA PRO A 211 -5.50 -1.75 18.58
C PRO A 211 -6.02 -2.73 17.53
N ASP A 212 -6.13 -2.27 16.28
CA ASP A 212 -6.56 -3.08 15.14
C ASP A 212 -5.69 -2.79 13.91
N SER A 213 -5.61 -3.75 12.99
CA SER A 213 -4.89 -3.60 11.72
C SER A 213 -5.48 -2.53 10.78
N HIS A 214 -6.70 -2.06 11.05
CA HIS A 214 -7.38 -0.95 10.37
C HIS A 214 -7.61 0.25 11.32
N GLY A 215 -7.02 0.22 12.51
CA GLY A 215 -7.09 1.29 13.51
C GLY A 215 -6.10 2.42 13.23
N ASN A 216 -6.27 3.53 13.95
CA ASN A 216 -5.46 4.73 13.78
C ASN A 216 -3.95 4.45 14.03
N GLY A 217 -3.11 4.88 13.09
CA GLY A 217 -1.66 4.64 13.14
C GLY A 217 -1.21 3.24 12.70
N ALA A 218 -2.13 2.33 12.37
CA ALA A 218 -1.78 1.04 11.77
C ALA A 218 -1.16 1.24 10.38
N LEU A 219 -0.26 0.33 9.99
CA LEU A 219 -0.02 0.11 8.57
C LEU A 219 -1.20 -0.70 8.05
N TYR A 220 -2.07 -0.08 7.23
CA TYR A 220 -3.40 -0.58 6.93
C TYR A 220 -3.42 -2.04 6.47
N SER A 221 -4.16 -2.89 7.20
CA SER A 221 -4.26 -4.34 7.01
C SER A 221 -2.91 -5.10 7.04
N ARG A 222 -1.86 -4.55 7.66
CA ARG A 222 -0.52 -5.16 7.72
C ARG A 222 0.01 -5.24 9.14
N ILE A 223 0.21 -4.09 9.78
CA ILE A 223 0.89 -3.99 11.07
C ILE A 223 -0.05 -3.33 12.05
N VAL A 224 -0.46 -4.10 13.06
CA VAL A 224 -1.26 -3.64 14.18
C VAL A 224 -0.37 -2.75 15.07
N PRO A 225 -0.82 -1.54 15.47
CA PRO A 225 -0.07 -0.72 16.40
C PRO A 225 0.00 -1.40 17.77
N SER A 226 1.13 -1.25 18.47
CA SER A 226 1.34 -1.88 19.79
C SER A 226 0.36 -1.38 20.87
N VAL A 227 -0.15 -0.16 20.70
CA VAL A 227 -1.15 0.47 21.57
C VAL A 227 -1.99 1.46 20.75
N ASN A 228 -3.27 1.60 21.10
CA ASN A 228 -4.08 2.69 20.59
C ASN A 228 -3.69 3.97 21.34
N ALA A 229 -3.04 4.88 20.63
CA ALA A 229 -2.60 6.17 21.16
C ALA A 229 -3.47 7.33 20.66
N SER A 230 -4.67 7.05 20.13
CA SER A 230 -5.62 8.05 19.66
C SER A 230 -6.06 8.99 20.78
N LYS A 231 -6.47 10.19 20.38
CA LYS A 231 -7.25 11.15 21.18
C LYS A 231 -8.70 11.15 20.72
N PRO A 232 -9.64 11.69 21.52
CA PRO A 232 -11.02 11.88 21.11
C PRO A 232 -11.17 12.64 19.78
N ALA A 233 -12.29 12.40 19.09
CA ALA A 233 -12.68 13.15 17.90
C ALA A 233 -12.65 14.68 18.16
N GLY A 234 -12.22 15.45 17.17
CA GLY A 234 -12.08 16.90 17.29
C GLY A 234 -10.80 17.39 17.99
N GLU A 235 -9.99 16.50 18.57
CA GLU A 235 -8.67 16.87 19.08
C GLU A 235 -7.56 16.74 18.01
N TRP A 236 -6.57 17.63 18.10
CA TRP A 236 -5.38 17.55 17.26
C TRP A 236 -4.46 16.41 17.71
N GLN A 237 -4.09 15.58 16.74
CA GLN A 237 -3.18 14.45 16.88
C GLN A 237 -1.85 14.77 16.20
N THR A 238 -0.75 14.29 16.77
CA THR A 238 0.58 14.35 16.14
C THR A 238 0.98 12.97 15.63
N LEU A 239 1.46 12.89 14.40
CA LEU A 239 1.89 11.67 13.75
C LEU A 239 3.27 11.87 13.15
N ASP A 240 4.26 11.18 13.70
CA ASP A 240 5.62 11.13 13.18
C ASP A 240 5.86 9.76 12.55
N ILE A 241 6.31 9.75 11.30
CA ILE A 241 6.57 8.53 10.54
C ILE A 241 7.99 8.60 10.00
N ARG A 242 8.77 7.57 10.26
CA ARG A 242 10.06 7.36 9.61
C ARG A 242 9.95 6.19 8.66
N LEU A 243 10.35 6.42 7.41
CA LEU A 243 10.40 5.39 6.37
C LEU A 243 11.81 5.32 5.77
N VAL A 244 12.43 4.16 5.86
CA VAL A 244 13.71 3.84 5.23
C VAL A 244 13.60 2.49 4.53
N GLY A 245 13.77 2.47 3.21
CA GLY A 245 13.54 1.26 2.43
C GLY A 245 12.12 0.73 2.63
N ARG A 246 11.95 -0.36 3.38
CA ARG A 246 10.63 -0.90 3.80
C ARG A 246 10.41 -0.89 5.31
N ASP A 247 11.34 -0.36 6.08
CA ASP A 247 11.22 -0.25 7.53
C ASP A 247 10.41 1.01 7.87
N VAL A 248 9.25 0.83 8.51
CA VAL A 248 8.40 1.92 8.97
C VAL A 248 8.37 1.98 10.50
N THR A 249 8.62 3.17 11.03
CA THR A 249 8.41 3.50 12.44
C THR A 249 7.31 4.56 12.52
N VAL A 250 6.34 4.36 13.40
CA VAL A 250 5.20 5.27 13.59
C VAL A 250 5.11 5.66 15.06
N VAL A 251 5.09 6.97 15.30
CA VAL A 251 4.84 7.57 16.61
C VAL A 251 3.56 8.38 16.52
N LEU A 252 2.56 8.02 17.32
CA LEU A 252 1.28 8.71 17.41
C LEU A 252 1.15 9.33 18.80
N ASN A 253 0.93 10.64 18.86
CA ASN A 253 0.80 11.41 20.11
C ASN A 253 1.96 11.15 21.10
N GLY A 254 3.18 11.07 20.59
CA GLY A 254 4.39 10.82 21.38
C GLY A 254 4.62 9.37 21.81
N LYS A 255 3.72 8.43 21.47
CA LYS A 255 3.91 6.99 21.70
C LYS A 255 4.37 6.30 20.44
N LYS A 256 5.52 5.61 20.49
CA LYS A 256 6.00 4.76 19.39
C LYS A 256 5.14 3.50 19.31
N ILE A 257 4.26 3.45 18.32
CA ILE A 257 3.26 2.39 18.14
C ILE A 257 3.66 1.33 17.11
N ILE A 258 4.57 1.67 16.19
CA ILE A 258 5.24 0.73 15.29
C ILE A 258 6.73 1.05 15.34
N ASP A 259 7.58 0.06 15.52
CA ASP A 259 9.04 0.20 15.61
C ASP A 259 9.71 -0.65 14.54
N LYS A 260 10.22 -0.02 13.48
CA LYS A 260 10.88 -0.66 12.32
C LYS A 260 10.10 -1.85 11.77
N GLY A 261 8.78 -1.70 11.63
CA GLY A 261 7.93 -2.70 11.01
C GLY A 261 8.25 -2.87 9.53
N LEU A 262 8.30 -4.10 9.04
CA LEU A 262 8.58 -4.39 7.63
C LEU A 262 7.31 -4.27 6.78
N ILE A 263 7.33 -3.39 5.78
CA ILE A 263 6.27 -3.29 4.79
C ILE A 263 6.44 -4.40 3.74
N GLU A 264 5.56 -5.40 3.77
CA GLU A 264 5.68 -6.57 2.88
C GLU A 264 5.22 -6.32 1.43
N GLY A 265 4.38 -5.30 1.20
CA GLY A 265 3.81 -4.98 -0.10
C GLY A 265 2.88 -3.78 -0.05
N LEU A 266 2.14 -3.53 -1.15
CA LEU A 266 1.24 -2.38 -1.28
C LEU A 266 0.08 -2.44 -0.26
N THR A 267 -0.50 -1.29 0.07
CA THR A 267 -1.80 -1.18 0.77
C THR A 267 -2.87 -0.59 -0.16
N ALA A 268 -4.12 -0.53 0.30
CA ALA A 268 -5.29 -0.07 -0.46
C ALA A 268 -5.10 1.27 -1.21
N VAL A 269 -4.34 2.18 -0.60
CA VAL A 269 -4.11 3.54 -1.11
C VAL A 269 -3.23 3.59 -2.36
N ALA A 270 -2.58 2.48 -2.73
CA ALA A 270 -1.55 2.49 -3.75
C ALA A 270 -2.09 3.00 -5.09
N ASN A 271 -1.48 4.08 -5.60
CA ASN A 271 -1.83 4.68 -6.90
C ASN A 271 -0.82 4.38 -8.00
N ASN A 272 0.28 3.71 -7.64
CA ASN A 272 1.31 3.24 -8.55
C ASN A 272 2.00 2.01 -7.91
N PRO A 273 2.31 0.95 -8.67
CA PRO A 273 2.90 -0.25 -8.10
C PRO A 273 4.44 -0.21 -8.06
N ASP A 274 5.09 0.86 -8.49
CA ASP A 274 6.56 0.91 -8.66
C ASP A 274 7.30 1.14 -7.33
N GLU A 275 7.35 0.13 -6.47
CA GLU A 275 7.95 0.21 -5.14
C GLU A 275 9.42 0.65 -5.11
N GLY A 276 10.16 0.46 -6.20
CA GLY A 276 11.59 0.78 -6.31
C GLY A 276 11.88 2.26 -6.59
N ALA A 277 10.85 3.07 -6.81
CA ALA A 277 10.99 4.49 -7.10
C ALA A 277 10.52 5.38 -5.94
N PRO A 278 11.09 6.60 -5.78
CA PRO A 278 10.52 7.66 -4.96
C PRO A 278 9.03 7.84 -5.23
N GLY A 279 8.24 8.23 -4.24
CA GLY A 279 6.79 8.36 -4.41
C GLY A 279 6.22 9.59 -3.74
N PRO A 280 5.02 10.03 -4.16
CA PRO A 280 4.33 11.15 -3.54
C PRO A 280 3.75 10.78 -2.18
N PHE A 281 3.20 11.75 -1.46
CA PHE A 281 2.27 11.50 -0.37
C PHE A 281 0.83 11.57 -0.89
N ILE A 282 -0.05 10.72 -0.36
CA ILE A 282 -1.49 10.77 -0.60
C ILE A 282 -2.19 11.14 0.70
N LEU A 283 -3.18 12.04 0.65
CA LEU A 283 -4.16 12.22 1.73
C LEU A 283 -5.50 11.68 1.23
N GLN A 284 -6.05 10.69 1.93
CA GLN A 284 -7.37 10.17 1.59
C GLN A 284 -8.46 11.15 2.02
N GLY A 285 -9.25 11.61 1.05
CA GLY A 285 -10.41 12.45 1.29
C GLY A 285 -11.73 11.75 0.95
N ASP A 286 -11.67 10.55 0.39
CA ASP A 286 -12.80 9.79 -0.17
C ASP A 286 -13.68 9.10 0.88
N HIS A 287 -13.37 9.27 2.17
CA HIS A 287 -14.11 8.73 3.31
C HIS A 287 -14.72 9.88 4.14
N GLY A 288 -14.33 10.04 5.41
CA GLY A 288 -14.91 11.02 6.33
C GLY A 288 -14.16 12.36 6.36
N PRO A 289 -14.65 13.34 7.12
CA PRO A 289 -13.99 14.63 7.32
C PRO A 289 -12.70 14.53 8.15
N VAL A 290 -11.64 15.17 7.67
CA VAL A 290 -10.32 15.27 8.28
C VAL A 290 -9.73 16.65 8.00
N GLU A 291 -8.93 17.14 8.93
CA GLU A 291 -8.18 18.39 8.83
C GLU A 291 -6.69 18.13 9.03
N PHE A 292 -5.85 18.83 8.28
CA PHE A 292 -4.40 18.84 8.45
C PHE A 292 -3.90 20.28 8.56
N ARG A 293 -3.24 20.63 9.68
CA ARG A 293 -2.67 21.99 9.84
C ARG A 293 -1.18 22.07 9.57
N LYS A 294 -0.47 20.93 9.65
CA LYS A 294 0.97 20.87 9.44
C LYS A 294 1.34 19.54 8.83
N ILE A 295 2.09 19.59 7.73
CA ILE A 295 2.67 18.42 7.09
C ILE A 295 4.06 18.81 6.63
N VAL A 296 5.09 18.18 7.19
CA VAL A 296 6.50 18.48 6.93
C VAL A 296 7.24 17.18 6.69
N VAL A 297 8.00 17.10 5.60
CA VAL A 297 8.85 15.96 5.29
C VAL A 297 10.32 16.38 5.39
N THR A 298 11.14 15.55 6.00
CA THR A 298 12.59 15.72 6.10
C THR A 298 13.24 14.54 5.38
N PRO A 299 13.74 14.72 4.15
CA PRO A 299 14.42 13.66 3.42
C PRO A 299 15.63 13.15 4.19
N LEU A 300 15.83 11.83 4.19
CA LEU A 300 16.96 11.19 4.84
C LEU A 300 18.12 11.02 3.86
N LYS A 301 19.33 11.19 4.37
CA LYS A 301 20.58 11.00 3.63
C LYS A 301 21.43 9.98 4.37
N LYS A 302 22.09 9.10 3.62
CA LYS A 302 23.08 8.18 4.17
C LYS A 302 24.47 8.82 4.12
#